data_AF-A0A7J9CXR5-F1
#
_entry.id   AF-A0A7J9CXR5-F1
#
_cell.length_a   1.000
_cell.length_b   1.000
_cell.length_c   1.000
_cell.angle_alpha   90.00
_cell.angle_beta   90.00
_cell.angle_gamma   90.00
#
_symmetry.space_group_name_H-M   'P 1'
#
loop_
_entity.id
_entity.type
_entity.pdbx_description
1 polymer ?
#
loop_
_entity_poly.entity_id
_entity_poly.type
_entity_poly.pdbx_seq_one_letter_code
_entity_poly.pdbx_strand_id
1 'polypeptide(L)' 'MEKDLITVYIYNIWKGLWTLFRYHGEVIDAFIPAKKNKSGRRFGFVRFDKMGDARKDIN' A
#
# COMPACT_ATOMS: atom_id res chain seq x y z
N MET A 1 -18.03 -15.87 0.91
CA MET A 1 -16.67 -16.20 0.46
C MET A 1 -15.76 -15.11 1.00
N GLU A 2 -14.85 -15.46 1.88
CA GLU A 2 -13.81 -14.54 2.36
C GLU A 2 -12.89 -14.24 1.18
N LYS A 3 -12.74 -12.96 0.82
CA LYS A 3 -11.84 -12.54 -0.25
C LYS A 3 -10.43 -12.48 0.33
N ASP A 4 -9.49 -13.22 -0.26
CA ASP A 4 -8.08 -13.14 0.10
C ASP A 4 -7.52 -11.78 -0.34
N LEU A 5 -7.52 -10.82 0.58
CA LEU A 5 -6.95 -9.49 0.37
C LEU A 5 -5.44 -9.52 0.49
N ILE A 6 -4.76 -8.81 -0.40
CA ILE A 6 -3.30 -8.73 -0.39
C ILE A 6 -2.88 -7.40 0.19
N THR A 7 -2.04 -7.45 1.22
CA THR A 7 -1.49 -6.27 1.88
C THR A 7 -0.02 -6.10 1.49
N VAL A 8 0.32 -4.94 0.92
CA VAL A 8 1.69 -4.57 0.55
C VAL A 8 2.23 -3.57 1.57
N TYR A 9 3.46 -3.78 2.02
CA TYR A 9 4.20 -2.85 2.89
C TYR A 9 5.04 -1.89 2.04
N ILE A 10 4.87 -0.58 2.25
CA ILE A 10 5.56 0.45 1.48
C ILE A 10 6.42 1.29 2.40
N TYR A 11 7.67 1.46 1.99
CA TYR A 11 8.67 2.26 2.69
C TYR A 11 8.77 3.67 2.09
N ASN A 12 9.11 4.65 2.93
CA ASN A 12 9.45 6.01 2.49
C ASN A 12 8.30 6.78 1.81
N ILE A 13 7.14 6.83 2.45
CA ILE A 13 5.95 7.53 1.93
C ILE A 13 6.01 9.03 2.22
N TRP A 14 6.05 9.86 1.17
CA TRP A 14 6.26 11.31 1.31
C TRP A 14 4.99 12.15 1.05
N LYS A 15 4.01 11.63 0.29
CA LYS A 15 2.59 12.07 0.14
C LYS A 15 1.94 11.27 -1.00
N GLY A 16 0.60 11.18 -1.02
CA GLY A 16 -0.13 10.72 -2.22
C GLY A 16 -0.23 9.21 -2.45
N LEU A 17 -0.36 8.41 -1.39
CA LEU A 17 -0.50 6.95 -1.48
C LEU A 17 -1.63 6.54 -2.44
N TRP A 18 -2.81 7.08 -2.21
CA TRP A 18 -4.00 6.68 -2.95
C TRP A 18 -3.91 6.98 -4.46
N THR A 19 -3.31 8.09 -4.84
CA THR A 19 -3.08 8.46 -6.25
C THR A 19 -2.03 7.57 -6.90
N LEU A 20 -0.95 7.25 -6.18
CA LEU A 20 0.13 6.39 -6.68
C LEU A 20 -0.41 4.99 -6.98
N PHE A 21 -1.18 4.42 -6.06
CA PHE A 21 -1.61 3.02 -6.12
C PHE A 21 -2.84 2.77 -7.00
N ARG A 22 -3.68 3.80 -7.22
CA ARG A 22 -4.77 3.71 -8.21
C ARG A 22 -4.28 3.46 -9.64
N TYR A 23 -3.04 3.80 -9.95
CA TYR A 23 -2.46 3.50 -11.26
C TYR A 23 -2.24 1.99 -11.47
N HIS A 24 -1.94 1.26 -10.40
CA HIS A 24 -1.56 -0.16 -10.47
C HIS A 24 -2.75 -1.12 -10.32
N GLY A 25 -3.83 -0.68 -9.69
CA GLY A 25 -5.12 -1.38 -9.68
C GLY A 25 -6.10 -0.88 -8.64
N GLU A 26 -7.10 -1.71 -8.31
CA GLU A 26 -8.15 -1.34 -7.36
C GLU A 26 -7.63 -1.42 -5.93
N VAL A 27 -7.38 -0.25 -5.34
CA VAL A 27 -7.03 -0.08 -3.93
C VAL A 27 -8.29 -0.18 -3.09
N ILE A 28 -8.32 -1.20 -2.22
CA ILE A 28 -9.39 -1.38 -1.23
C ILE A 28 -9.21 -0.38 -0.08
N ASP A 29 -7.98 -0.24 0.42
CA ASP A 29 -7.68 0.66 1.53
C ASP A 29 -6.19 0.98 1.64
N ALA A 30 -5.86 2.09 2.30
CA ALA A 30 -4.50 2.57 2.52
C ALA A 30 -4.35 3.07 3.97
N PHE A 31 -3.39 2.50 4.71
CA PHE A 31 -3.12 2.87 6.09
C PHE A 31 -1.69 3.40 6.27
N ILE A 32 -1.56 4.61 6.81
CA ILE A 32 -0.27 5.22 7.16
C ILE A 32 -0.26 5.42 8.68
N PRO A 33 0.54 4.66 9.44
CA PRO A 33 0.67 4.87 10.88
C PRO A 33 1.22 6.27 11.19
N ALA A 34 0.71 6.90 12.25
CA ALA A 34 1.29 8.13 12.79
C ALA A 34 2.72 7.90 13.33
N LYS A 35 2.99 6.69 13.81
CA LYS A 35 4.31 6.27 14.29
C LYS A 35 5.30 6.15 13.13
N LYS A 36 6.49 6.72 13.31
CA LYS A 36 7.63 6.55 12.41
C LYS A 36 8.37 5.24 12.70
N ASN A 37 9.06 4.70 11.70
CA ASN A 37 9.95 3.56 11.90
C ASN A 37 11.20 3.94 12.73
N LYS A 38 12.05 2.96 13.04
CA LYS A 38 13.28 3.18 13.85
C LYS A 38 14.23 4.24 13.25
N SER A 39 14.19 4.46 11.94
CA SER A 39 14.99 5.46 11.23
C SER A 39 14.29 6.81 11.06
N GLY A 40 13.14 7.03 11.71
CA GLY A 40 12.39 8.30 11.64
C GLY A 40 11.60 8.52 10.34
N ARG A 41 11.46 7.50 9.49
CA ARG A 41 10.76 7.58 8.20
C ARG A 41 9.31 7.09 8.31
N ARG A 42 8.43 7.66 7.49
CA ARG A 42 7.04 7.21 7.34
C ARG A 42 6.98 5.95 6.48
N PHE A 43 6.01 5.11 6.77
CA PHE A 43 5.71 3.86 6.06
C PHE A 43 4.20 3.65 6.07
N GLY A 44 3.72 2.69 5.29
CA GLY A 44 2.30 2.45 5.17
C GLY A 44 2.01 1.10 4.54
N PHE A 45 0.73 0.78 4.53
CA PHE A 45 0.19 -0.48 4.06
C PHE A 45 -0.92 -0.19 3.07
N VAL A 46 -0.94 -0.92 1.96
CA VAL A 46 -1.99 -0.79 0.94
C VAL A 46 -2.59 -2.16 0.71
N ARG A 47 -3.93 -2.22 0.68
CA ARG A 47 -4.70 -3.44 0.44
C ARG A 47 -5.25 -3.42 -0.98
N PHE A 48 -5.04 -4.51 -1.71
CA PHE A 48 -5.55 -4.74 -3.05
C PHE A 48 -6.54 -5.90 -3.07
N ASP A 49 -7.51 -5.84 -3.99
CA ASP A 49 -8.44 -6.94 -4.27
C ASP A 49 -7.77 -8.08 -5.05
N LYS A 50 -6.70 -7.78 -5.79
CA LYS A 50 -6.06 -8.72 -6.73
C LYS A 50 -4.53 -8.73 -6.62
N MET A 51 -3.95 -9.93 -6.71
CA MET A 51 -2.49 -10.12 -6.66
C MET A 51 -1.75 -9.48 -7.82
N GLY A 52 -2.37 -9.47 -9.01
CA GLY A 52 -1.77 -8.87 -10.20
C GLY A 52 -1.52 -7.37 -10.04
N ASP A 53 -2.39 -6.68 -9.31
CA ASP A 53 -2.29 -5.24 -9.09
C ASP A 53 -1.19 -4.92 -8.07
N ALA A 54 -1.14 -5.68 -6.97
CA ALA A 54 -0.07 -5.60 -5.97
C ALA A 54 1.33 -5.86 -6.56
N ARG A 55 1.43 -6.69 -7.60
CA ARG A 55 2.73 -7.04 -8.22
C ARG A 55 3.23 -5.98 -9.18
N LYS A 56 2.35 -5.19 -9.79
CA LYS A 56 2.72 -4.04 -10.63
C LYS A 56 3.28 -2.86 -9.81
N ASP A 57 2.96 -2.80 -8.52
CA ASP A 57 3.45 -1.79 -7.59
C ASP A 57 4.89 -2.02 -7.10
N ILE A 58 5.29 -3.28 -7.05
CA ILE A 58 6.54 -3.71 -6.41
C ILE A 58 7.71 -3.71 -7.41
N ASN A 59 7.43 -3.67 -8.72
CA ASN A 59 8.42 -3.63 -9.82
C ASN A 59 8.56 -2.22 -10.40
#